data_AF-A0A851K7E8-F1
#
_entry.id   AF-A0A851K7E8-F1
#
_cell.length_a   1.000
_cell.length_b   1.000
_cell.length_c   1.000
_cell.angle_alpha   90.00
_cell.angle_beta   90.00
_cell.angle_gamma   90.00
#
_symmetry.space_group_name_H-M   'P 1'
#
loop_
_entity.id
_entity.type
_entity.pdbx_description
1 polymer ?
#
loop_
_entity_poly.entity_id
_entity_poly.type
_entity_poly.pdbx_seq_one_letter_code
_entity_poly.pdbx_strand_id
1 'polypeptide(L)'
;AYRKKQNDQNKNDTNERIQKVRSMWTLIVEMLTSLKKEKEVVDSVLEDCVNPCILDGADVVLSVPGLLTYRIESNVHGFATGNLYEDGNLNFLTVIQLLNEALMILSNECCPCELKELHRVEDIVTSYKNALQELNTKSLRRKQEHCEPKCQSIPRKQEIWESKWKTILGHCPFNLILKDDLVSSTHFI
;
A
#
# COMPACT_ATOMS: atom_id res chain seq x y z
N ALA A 1 71.30 -12.83 -34.15
CA ALA A 1 69.83 -12.63 -34.15
C ALA A 1 69.09 -13.46 -33.09
N TYR A 2 69.48 -14.71 -32.82
CA TYR A 2 68.75 -15.62 -31.92
C TYR A 2 68.66 -15.21 -30.43
N ARG A 3 69.69 -14.54 -29.89
CA ARG A 3 69.77 -14.19 -28.46
C ARG A 3 68.82 -13.06 -28.02
N LYS A 4 68.39 -12.19 -28.96
CA LYS A 4 67.40 -11.12 -28.65
C LYS A 4 65.97 -11.66 -28.55
N LYS A 5 65.57 -12.57 -29.45
CA LYS A 5 64.22 -13.17 -29.44
C LYS A 5 63.89 -13.96 -28.18
N GLN A 6 64.84 -14.70 -27.61
CA GLN A 6 64.62 -15.45 -26.35
C GLN A 6 64.39 -14.54 -25.14
N ASN A 7 65.02 -13.36 -25.11
CA ASN A 7 64.92 -12.44 -23.97
C ASN A 7 63.57 -11.68 -23.97
N ASP A 8 63.06 -11.34 -25.16
CA ASP A 8 61.74 -10.71 -25.30
C ASP A 8 60.60 -11.69 -24.97
N GLN A 9 60.75 -12.98 -25.33
CA GLN A 9 59.78 -14.02 -24.98
C GLN A 9 59.69 -14.27 -23.46
N ASN A 10 60.82 -14.26 -22.75
CA ASN A 10 60.87 -14.47 -21.29
C ASN A 10 60.33 -13.26 -20.50
N LYS A 11 60.53 -12.04 -21.02
CA LYS A 11 59.92 -10.82 -20.48
C LYS A 11 58.40 -10.78 -20.68
N ASN A 12 57.93 -11.32 -21.80
CA ASN A 12 56.49 -11.42 -22.04
C ASN A 12 55.84 -12.44 -21.09
N ASP A 13 56.43 -13.61 -20.90
CA ASP A 13 55.95 -14.66 -19.97
C ASP A 13 55.83 -14.14 -18.52
N THR A 14 56.83 -13.38 -18.05
CA THR A 14 56.80 -12.78 -16.72
C THR A 14 55.73 -11.71 -16.57
N ASN A 15 55.51 -10.88 -17.60
CA ASN A 15 54.46 -9.87 -17.60
C ASN A 15 53.05 -10.50 -17.66
N GLU A 16 52.87 -11.56 -18.45
CA GLU A 16 51.63 -12.34 -18.52
C GLU A 16 51.29 -12.99 -17.18
N ARG A 17 52.29 -13.57 -16.49
CA ARG A 17 52.11 -14.11 -15.13
C ARG A 17 51.73 -13.03 -14.12
N ILE A 18 52.36 -11.86 -14.17
CA ILE A 18 52.03 -10.73 -13.29
C ILE A 18 50.60 -10.26 -13.55
N GLN A 19 50.19 -10.13 -14.81
CA GLN A 19 48.81 -9.75 -15.16
C GLN A 19 47.81 -10.79 -14.69
N LYS A 20 48.11 -12.08 -14.84
CA LYS A 20 47.24 -13.16 -14.35
C LYS A 20 47.05 -13.11 -12.84
N VAL A 21 48.14 -12.89 -12.08
CA VAL A 21 48.06 -12.74 -10.61
C VAL A 21 47.23 -11.50 -10.24
N ARG A 22 47.39 -10.38 -10.95
CA ARG A 22 46.59 -9.17 -10.73
C ARG A 22 45.11 -9.43 -11.00
N SER A 23 44.76 -10.06 -12.12
CA SER A 23 43.37 -10.37 -12.44
C SER A 23 42.74 -11.32 -11.42
N MET A 24 43.49 -12.33 -10.95
CA MET A 24 43.02 -13.23 -9.90
C MET A 24 42.82 -12.49 -8.57
N TRP A 25 43.74 -11.60 -8.20
CA TRP A 25 43.61 -10.78 -6.99
C TRP A 25 42.40 -9.84 -7.07
N THR A 26 42.17 -9.19 -8.21
CA THR A 26 40.99 -8.35 -8.43
C THR A 26 39.70 -9.16 -8.26
N LEU A 27 39.62 -10.35 -8.85
CA LEU A 27 38.45 -11.23 -8.72
C LEU A 27 38.17 -11.61 -7.26
N ILE A 28 39.23 -11.93 -6.49
CA ILE A 28 39.10 -12.25 -5.06
C ILE A 28 38.60 -11.04 -4.28
N VAL A 29 39.14 -9.84 -4.53
CA VAL A 29 38.72 -8.61 -3.87
C VAL A 29 37.27 -8.26 -4.21
N GLU A 30 36.86 -8.41 -5.47
CA GLU A 30 35.47 -8.21 -5.90
C GLU A 30 34.52 -9.19 -5.20
N MET A 31 34.88 -10.47 -5.12
CA MET A 31 34.08 -11.47 -4.42
C MET A 31 33.96 -11.16 -2.91
N LEU A 32 35.07 -10.81 -2.25
CA LEU A 32 35.07 -10.45 -0.82
C LEU A 32 34.25 -9.19 -0.54
N THR A 33 34.31 -8.20 -1.43
CA THR A 33 33.52 -6.96 -1.29
C THR A 33 32.03 -7.17 -1.55
N SER A 34 31.67 -8.07 -2.48
CA SER A 34 30.28 -8.50 -2.67
C SER A 34 29.71 -9.19 -1.43
N LEU A 35 30.47 -10.14 -0.86
CA LEU A 35 30.06 -10.90 0.32
C LEU A 35 29.99 -10.06 1.60
N LYS A 36 30.74 -8.95 1.68
CA LYS A 36 30.75 -8.06 2.85
C LYS A 36 29.35 -7.53 3.18
N LYS A 37 28.55 -7.19 2.17
CA LYS A 37 27.18 -6.68 2.37
C LYS A 37 26.26 -7.76 2.93
N GLU A 38 26.35 -8.98 2.42
CA GLU A 38 25.57 -10.12 2.91
C GLU A 38 25.95 -10.45 4.35
N LYS A 39 27.24 -10.40 4.68
CA LYS A 39 27.73 -10.56 6.05
C LYS A 39 27.16 -9.49 6.99
N GLU A 40 27.19 -8.22 6.61
CA GLU A 40 26.65 -7.12 7.44
C GLU A 40 25.14 -7.29 7.74
N VAL A 41 24.37 -7.82 6.78
CA VAL A 41 22.95 -8.14 6.98
C VAL A 41 22.79 -9.28 7.99
N VAL A 42 23.56 -10.36 7.87
CA VAL A 42 23.52 -11.49 8.81
C VAL A 42 23.96 -11.07 10.21
N ASP A 43 25.03 -10.27 10.31
CA ASP A 43 25.52 -9.74 11.58
C ASP A 43 24.44 -8.85 12.25
N SER A 44 23.71 -8.03 11.47
CA SER A 44 22.62 -7.20 12.01
C SER A 44 21.45 -8.01 12.55
N VAL A 45 21.08 -9.12 11.89
CA VAL A 45 20.04 -10.04 12.38
C VAL A 45 20.52 -10.76 13.64
N LEU A 46 21.80 -11.13 13.72
CA LEU A 46 22.37 -11.75 14.91
C LEU A 46 22.40 -10.78 16.10
N GLU A 47 22.80 -9.53 15.90
CA GLU A 47 22.79 -8.50 16.96
C GLU A 47 21.35 -8.23 17.46
N ASP A 48 20.35 -8.21 16.58
CA ASP A 48 18.94 -8.10 16.96
C ASP A 48 18.45 -9.34 17.75
N CYS A 49 19.05 -10.50 17.50
CA CYS A 49 18.82 -11.73 18.26
C CYS A 49 19.57 -11.79 19.60
N VAL A 50 20.64 -10.99 19.79
CA VAL A 50 21.42 -10.90 21.05
C VAL A 50 20.71 -10.04 22.09
N ASN A 51 19.71 -9.25 21.70
CA ASN A 51 18.80 -8.58 22.61
C ASN A 51 17.49 -9.37 22.68
N PRO A 52 17.40 -10.47 23.45
CA PRO A 52 16.15 -11.18 23.61
C PRO A 52 15.14 -10.17 24.13
N CYS A 53 14.13 -9.83 23.32
CA CYS A 53 12.92 -9.23 23.84
C CYS A 53 12.43 -10.19 24.92
N ILE A 54 12.65 -9.83 26.19
CA ILE A 54 12.16 -10.59 27.32
C ILE A 54 10.64 -10.45 27.26
N LEU A 55 10.00 -11.42 26.59
CA LEU A 55 8.55 -11.62 26.60
C LEU A 55 8.20 -12.39 27.88
N ASP A 56 8.55 -11.85 29.05
CA ASP A 56 8.21 -12.45 30.34
C ASP A 56 6.77 -12.14 30.77
N GLY A 57 6.07 -11.29 30.01
CA GLY A 57 4.70 -10.87 30.30
C GLY A 57 4.58 -10.10 31.63
N ALA A 58 5.69 -9.70 32.26
CA ALA A 58 5.68 -9.06 33.57
C ALA A 58 5.02 -7.67 33.54
N ASP A 59 5.08 -7.00 32.39
CA ASP A 59 4.45 -5.69 32.14
C ASP A 59 3.04 -5.80 31.52
N VAL A 60 2.53 -7.02 31.26
CA VAL A 60 1.19 -7.22 30.72
C VAL A 60 0.24 -7.55 31.86
N VAL A 61 -0.56 -6.56 32.27
CA VAL A 61 -1.72 -6.81 33.14
C VAL A 61 -2.76 -7.58 32.33
N LEU A 62 -2.74 -8.91 32.45
CA LEU A 62 -3.71 -9.79 31.82
C LEU A 62 -5.02 -9.75 32.61
N SER A 63 -5.90 -8.79 32.28
CA SER A 63 -7.23 -8.73 32.86
C SER A 63 -8.11 -9.80 32.20
N VAL A 64 -8.39 -10.88 32.92
CA VAL A 64 -9.35 -11.89 32.47
C VAL A 64 -10.76 -11.27 32.48
N PRO A 65 -11.50 -11.27 31.36
CA PRO A 65 -12.87 -10.79 31.32
C PRO A 65 -13.73 -11.48 32.39
N GLY A 66 -14.48 -10.69 33.18
CA GLY A 66 -15.20 -11.20 34.36
C GLY A 66 -16.20 -12.33 34.07
N LEU A 67 -16.71 -12.42 32.83
CA LEU A 67 -17.56 -13.54 32.40
C LEU A 67 -16.80 -14.87 32.35
N LEU A 68 -15.54 -14.86 31.93
CA LEU A 68 -14.67 -16.05 31.90
C LEU A 68 -14.29 -16.44 33.32
N THR A 69 -13.96 -15.47 34.18
CA THR A 69 -13.72 -15.72 35.62
C THR A 69 -14.95 -16.36 36.26
N TYR A 70 -16.13 -15.76 36.09
CA TYR A 70 -17.39 -16.31 36.61
C TYR A 70 -17.69 -17.71 36.07
N ARG A 71 -17.43 -17.99 34.79
CA ARG A 71 -17.65 -19.32 34.21
C ARG A 71 -16.68 -20.38 34.72
N ILE A 72 -15.41 -20.04 34.90
CA ILE A 72 -14.41 -20.95 35.48
C ILE A 72 -14.75 -21.23 36.95
N GLU A 73 -15.10 -20.20 37.72
CA GLU A 73 -15.48 -20.30 39.13
C GLU A 73 -16.83 -21.01 39.33
N SER A 74 -17.78 -20.87 38.40
CA SER A 74 -19.08 -21.54 38.48
C SER A 74 -19.05 -23.00 38.00
N ASN A 75 -18.03 -23.40 37.22
CA ASN A 75 -17.85 -24.77 36.72
C ASN A 75 -16.85 -25.61 37.55
N VAL A 76 -16.89 -25.49 38.87
CA VAL A 76 -16.13 -26.34 39.81
C VAL A 76 -16.42 -27.85 39.65
N HIS A 77 -17.51 -28.22 38.97
CA HIS A 77 -17.96 -29.62 38.86
C HIS A 77 -17.93 -30.20 37.43
N GLY A 78 -17.51 -29.44 36.41
CA GLY A 78 -17.76 -29.81 35.00
C GLY A 78 -16.53 -30.09 34.13
N PHE A 79 -15.42 -29.37 34.33
CA PHE A 79 -14.29 -29.39 33.39
C PHE A 79 -13.14 -30.32 33.77
N ALA A 80 -13.08 -30.73 35.02
CA ALA A 80 -11.93 -31.39 35.59
C ALA A 80 -12.33 -32.76 36.12
N THR A 81 -12.11 -33.81 35.33
CA THR A 81 -12.23 -35.20 35.81
C THR A 81 -11.12 -35.52 36.85
N GLY A 82 -10.19 -34.61 37.11
CA GLY A 82 -9.12 -34.73 38.10
C GLY A 82 -8.52 -33.38 38.49
N ASN A 83 -7.69 -33.36 39.53
CA ASN A 83 -7.05 -32.13 40.02
C ASN A 83 -6.03 -31.59 39.01
N LEU A 84 -5.81 -30.25 39.02
CA LEU A 84 -4.76 -29.60 38.22
C LEU A 84 -3.35 -30.04 38.68
N TYR A 85 -3.21 -30.38 39.95
CA TYR A 85 -2.01 -30.91 40.55
C TYR A 85 -2.27 -32.30 41.10
N GLU A 86 -1.39 -33.23 40.76
CA GLU A 86 -1.39 -34.61 41.23
C GLU A 86 0.01 -34.93 41.76
N ASP A 87 0.10 -35.34 43.03
CA ASP A 87 1.38 -35.56 43.75
C ASP A 87 2.36 -34.37 43.72
N GLY A 88 1.83 -33.14 43.76
CA GLY A 88 2.62 -31.90 43.70
C GLY A 88 3.17 -31.56 42.31
N ASN A 89 2.87 -32.38 41.30
CA ASN A 89 3.23 -32.13 39.91
C ASN A 89 2.00 -31.72 39.10
N LEU A 90 2.23 -30.93 38.05
CA LEU A 90 1.17 -30.48 37.16
C LEU A 90 0.62 -31.65 36.35
N ASN A 91 -0.70 -31.86 36.36
CA ASN A 91 -1.34 -32.86 35.52
C ASN A 91 -1.57 -32.28 34.13
N PHE A 92 -0.68 -32.63 33.19
CA PHE A 92 -0.74 -32.15 31.81
C PHE A 92 -2.03 -32.56 31.08
N LEU A 93 -2.65 -33.69 31.43
CA LEU A 93 -3.91 -34.11 30.82
C LEU A 93 -5.03 -33.12 31.18
N THR A 94 -5.13 -32.74 32.45
CA THR A 94 -6.09 -31.74 32.92
C THR A 94 -5.85 -30.37 32.30
N VAL A 95 -4.58 -29.98 32.11
CA VAL A 95 -4.22 -28.72 31.43
C VAL A 95 -4.66 -28.71 29.97
N ILE A 96 -4.40 -29.80 29.24
CA ILE A 96 -4.78 -29.92 27.83
C ILE A 96 -6.32 -29.87 27.68
N GLN A 97 -7.05 -30.52 28.58
CA GLN A 97 -8.52 -30.49 28.60
C GLN A 97 -9.06 -29.07 28.84
N LEU A 98 -8.47 -28.35 29.80
CA LEU A 98 -8.84 -26.97 30.10
C LEU A 98 -8.59 -26.05 28.89
N LEU A 99 -7.45 -26.21 28.22
CA LEU A 99 -7.11 -25.43 27.02
C LEU A 99 -8.03 -25.74 25.84
N ASN A 100 -8.37 -27.02 25.63
CA ASN A 100 -9.31 -27.41 24.57
C ASN A 100 -10.71 -26.85 24.80
N GLU A 101 -11.17 -26.77 26.05
CA GLU A 101 -12.46 -26.14 26.35
C GLU A 101 -12.44 -24.62 26.20
N ALA A 102 -11.35 -23.96 26.61
CA ALA A 102 -11.17 -22.54 26.32
C ALA A 102 -11.21 -22.26 24.82
N LEU A 103 -10.57 -23.11 24.01
CA LEU A 103 -10.61 -23.04 22.54
C LEU A 103 -12.01 -23.28 21.99
N MET A 104 -12.74 -24.27 22.50
CA MET A 104 -14.13 -24.53 22.11
C MET A 104 -15.04 -23.33 22.42
N ILE A 105 -14.90 -22.73 23.60
CA ILE A 105 -15.66 -21.54 24.00
C ILE A 105 -15.34 -20.37 23.06
N LEU A 106 -14.06 -20.09 22.79
CA LEU A 106 -13.64 -19.04 21.85
C LEU A 106 -14.19 -19.30 20.44
N SER A 107 -14.18 -20.56 20.00
CA SER A 107 -14.71 -20.93 18.68
C SER A 107 -16.23 -20.78 18.58
N ASN A 108 -16.96 -21.00 19.67
CA ASN A 108 -18.40 -20.83 19.75
C ASN A 108 -18.82 -19.36 19.91
N GLU A 109 -18.00 -18.55 20.59
CA GLU A 109 -18.18 -17.09 20.71
C GLU A 109 -17.88 -16.37 19.39
N CYS A 110 -16.93 -16.85 18.59
CA CYS A 110 -16.78 -16.53 17.16
C CYS A 110 -17.98 -17.11 16.37
N CYS A 111 -19.16 -16.58 16.63
CA CYS A 111 -20.38 -17.08 16.07
C CYS A 111 -20.38 -16.88 14.53
N PRO A 112 -20.75 -17.90 13.73
CA PRO A 112 -20.93 -17.75 12.28
C PRO A 112 -21.88 -16.62 11.86
N CYS A 113 -22.70 -16.12 12.79
CA CYS A 113 -23.57 -14.97 12.60
C CYS A 113 -22.79 -13.66 12.36
N GLU A 114 -21.66 -13.45 13.02
CA GLU A 114 -20.85 -12.23 12.82
C GLU A 114 -20.20 -12.21 11.43
N LEU A 115 -19.79 -13.39 10.94
CA LEU A 115 -19.25 -13.56 9.59
C LEU A 115 -20.30 -13.33 8.49
N LYS A 116 -21.56 -13.70 8.77
CA LYS A 116 -22.69 -13.47 7.86
C LYS A 116 -23.08 -11.99 7.79
N GLU A 117 -23.06 -11.28 8.90
CA GLU A 117 -23.30 -9.83 8.91
C GLU A 117 -22.18 -9.09 8.18
N LEU A 118 -20.93 -9.52 8.30
CA LEU A 118 -19.81 -8.97 7.54
C LEU A 118 -20.00 -9.13 6.02
N HIS A 119 -20.37 -10.34 5.56
CA HIS A 119 -20.67 -10.60 4.15
C HIS A 119 -21.82 -9.73 3.63
N ARG A 120 -22.88 -9.59 4.43
CA ARG A 120 -24.02 -8.74 4.08
C ARG A 120 -23.63 -7.28 3.94
N VAL A 121 -22.75 -6.77 4.81
CA VAL A 121 -22.21 -5.40 4.69
C VAL A 121 -21.37 -5.26 3.43
N GLU A 122 -20.53 -6.24 3.10
CA GLU A 122 -19.70 -6.25 1.90
C GLU A 122 -20.54 -6.23 0.61
N ASP A 123 -21.61 -7.03 0.56
CA ASP A 123 -22.57 -7.04 -0.55
C ASP A 123 -23.25 -5.68 -0.74
N ILE A 124 -23.68 -5.06 0.37
CA ILE A 124 -24.30 -3.73 0.36
C ILE A 124 -23.31 -2.68 -0.17
N VAL A 125 -22.08 -2.65 0.34
CA VAL A 125 -21.04 -1.70 -0.10
C VAL A 125 -20.74 -1.87 -1.59
N THR A 126 -20.64 -3.11 -2.06
CA THR A 126 -20.39 -3.43 -3.46
C THR A 126 -21.54 -2.95 -4.36
N SER A 127 -22.78 -3.13 -3.90
CA SER A 127 -23.97 -2.65 -4.63
C SER A 127 -23.96 -1.12 -4.80
N TYR A 128 -23.64 -0.37 -3.74
CA TYR A 128 -23.57 1.09 -3.79
C TYR A 128 -22.43 1.58 -4.68
N LYS A 129 -21.27 0.92 -4.64
CA LYS A 129 -20.13 1.23 -5.50
C LYS A 129 -20.50 1.08 -6.98
N ASN A 130 -21.19 0.00 -7.35
CA ASN A 130 -21.63 -0.26 -8.72
C ASN A 130 -22.67 0.78 -9.17
N ALA A 131 -23.66 1.09 -8.33
CA ALA A 131 -24.66 2.12 -8.62
C ALA A 131 -24.03 3.51 -8.83
N LEU A 132 -23.02 3.85 -8.02
CA LEU A 132 -22.28 5.11 -8.16
C LEU A 132 -21.49 5.17 -9.48
N GLN A 133 -20.83 4.07 -9.86
CA GLN A 133 -20.14 3.99 -11.15
C GLN A 133 -21.11 4.16 -12.33
N GLU A 134 -22.27 3.50 -12.29
CA GLU A 134 -23.30 3.65 -13.32
C GLU A 134 -23.81 5.10 -13.42
N LEU A 135 -24.06 5.75 -12.29
CA LEU A 135 -24.52 7.14 -12.27
C LEU A 135 -23.46 8.10 -12.83
N ASN A 136 -22.19 7.88 -12.46
CA ASN A 136 -21.07 8.67 -12.99
C ASN A 136 -20.94 8.54 -14.51
N THR A 137 -21.00 7.32 -15.04
CA THR A 137 -20.95 7.08 -16.50
C THR A 137 -22.12 7.73 -17.23
N LYS A 138 -23.35 7.63 -16.70
CA LYS A 138 -24.53 8.33 -17.24
C LYS A 138 -24.39 9.86 -17.18
N SER A 139 -23.76 10.39 -16.13
CA SER A 139 -23.50 11.84 -16.02
C SER A 139 -22.50 12.31 -17.09
N LEU A 140 -21.45 11.53 -17.32
CA LEU A 140 -20.42 11.85 -18.30
C LEU A 140 -20.99 11.80 -19.72
N ARG A 141 -21.79 10.78 -20.03
CA ARG A 141 -22.50 10.65 -21.31
C ARG A 141 -23.41 11.86 -21.58
N ARG A 142 -24.22 12.26 -20.61
CA ARG A 142 -25.09 13.45 -20.72
C ARG A 142 -24.29 14.74 -20.97
N LYS A 143 -23.16 14.91 -20.28
CA LYS A 143 -22.27 16.07 -20.50
C LYS A 143 -21.71 16.09 -21.92
N GLN A 144 -21.28 14.94 -22.44
CA GLN A 144 -20.77 14.81 -23.80
C GLN A 144 -21.86 15.15 -24.83
N GLU A 145 -23.04 14.55 -24.69
CA GLU A 145 -24.19 14.74 -25.59
C GLU A 145 -24.69 16.20 -25.60
N HIS A 146 -24.60 16.93 -24.49
CA HIS A 146 -25.08 18.31 -24.42
C HIS A 146 -24.04 19.36 -24.85
N CYS A 147 -22.75 19.06 -24.73
CA CYS A 147 -21.67 19.98 -25.08
C CYS A 147 -21.29 19.94 -26.57
N GLU A 148 -21.35 18.79 -27.25
CA GLU A 148 -20.85 18.69 -28.63
C GLU A 148 -21.73 19.30 -29.75
N PRO A 149 -23.08 19.28 -29.72
CA PRO A 149 -23.86 19.82 -30.83
C PRO A 149 -24.23 21.31 -30.69
N LYS A 150 -24.18 21.91 -29.49
CA LYS A 150 -24.62 23.31 -29.29
C LYS A 150 -23.54 24.33 -29.67
N CYS A 151 -22.27 24.09 -29.36
CA CYS A 151 -21.21 25.08 -29.52
C CYS A 151 -20.92 25.47 -30.98
N GLN A 152 -21.08 24.57 -31.95
CA GLN A 152 -20.80 24.89 -33.36
C GLN A 152 -21.91 25.73 -34.02
N SER A 153 -23.14 25.66 -33.50
CA SER A 153 -24.28 26.39 -34.08
C SER A 153 -24.41 27.84 -33.60
N ILE A 154 -23.82 28.15 -32.44
CA ILE A 154 -23.87 29.47 -31.81
C ILE A 154 -23.12 30.53 -32.62
N PRO A 155 -21.83 30.35 -33.01
CA PRO A 155 -21.11 31.38 -33.75
C PRO A 155 -21.75 31.67 -35.12
N ARG A 156 -22.22 30.62 -35.82
CA ARG A 156 -22.93 30.81 -37.10
C ARG A 156 -24.26 31.55 -36.95
N LYS A 157 -25.04 31.24 -35.91
CA LYS A 157 -26.28 31.98 -35.61
C LYS A 157 -25.98 33.41 -35.20
N GLN A 158 -24.89 33.63 -34.48
CA GLN A 158 -24.44 34.96 -34.08
C GLN A 158 -24.03 35.80 -35.29
N GLU A 159 -23.22 35.26 -36.21
CA GLU A 159 -22.86 35.94 -37.48
C GLU A 159 -24.10 36.34 -38.31
N ILE A 160 -25.11 35.45 -38.38
CA ILE A 160 -26.38 35.73 -39.06
C ILE A 160 -27.12 36.88 -38.38
N TRP A 161 -27.18 36.89 -37.05
CA TRP A 161 -27.83 37.97 -36.31
C TRP A 161 -27.06 39.29 -36.41
N GLU A 162 -25.74 39.27 -36.29
CA GLU A 162 -24.88 40.44 -36.47
C GLU A 162 -25.04 41.04 -37.87
N SER A 163 -25.13 40.21 -38.90
CA SER A 163 -25.41 40.64 -40.27
C SER A 163 -26.79 41.29 -40.40
N LYS A 164 -27.84 40.71 -39.80
CA LYS A 164 -29.18 41.31 -39.78
C LYS A 164 -29.20 42.66 -39.08
N TRP A 165 -28.57 42.76 -37.91
CA TRP A 165 -28.48 44.02 -37.18
C TRP A 165 -27.71 45.09 -37.95
N LYS A 166 -26.59 44.72 -38.58
CA LYS A 166 -25.81 45.64 -39.42
C LYS A 166 -26.60 46.15 -40.62
N THR A 167 -27.46 45.33 -41.22
CA THR A 167 -28.34 45.76 -42.32
C THR A 167 -29.43 46.72 -41.85
N ILE A 168 -30.00 46.51 -40.67
CA ILE A 168 -31.11 47.33 -40.14
C ILE A 168 -30.60 48.65 -39.54
N LEU A 169 -29.49 48.61 -38.81
CA LEU A 169 -28.97 49.75 -38.04
C LEU A 169 -27.74 50.41 -38.70
N GLY A 170 -27.20 49.84 -39.78
CA GLY A 170 -25.95 50.28 -40.42
C GLY A 170 -24.67 49.90 -39.65
N HIS A 171 -24.80 49.43 -38.41
CA HIS A 171 -23.69 49.04 -37.53
C HIS A 171 -24.11 47.91 -36.59
N CYS A 172 -23.13 47.23 -35.97
CA CYS A 172 -23.40 46.19 -34.97
C CYS A 172 -23.62 46.83 -33.59
N PRO A 173 -24.77 46.60 -32.92
CA PRO A 173 -25.08 47.22 -31.63
C PRO A 173 -24.12 46.81 -30.50
N PHE A 174 -23.53 45.62 -30.57
CA PHE A 174 -22.58 45.13 -29.56
C PHE A 174 -21.23 45.86 -29.58
N ASN A 175 -20.89 46.54 -30.69
CA ASN A 175 -19.65 47.32 -30.79
C ASN A 175 -19.76 48.73 -30.21
N LEU A 176 -20.96 49.19 -29.84
CA LEU A 176 -21.16 50.48 -29.19
C LEU A 176 -20.96 50.39 -27.67
N ILE A 177 -21.35 49.27 -27.06
CA ILE A 177 -21.26 49.03 -25.61
C ILE A 177 -19.80 49.09 -25.14
N LEU A 178 -18.85 48.69 -25.98
CA LEU A 178 -17.41 48.72 -25.67
C LEU A 178 -16.73 50.07 -25.97
N LYS A 179 -17.40 50.98 -26.69
CA LYS A 179 -16.81 52.29 -27.05
C LYS A 179 -17.00 53.34 -25.96
N ASP A 180 -18.08 53.27 -25.19
CA ASP A 180 -18.35 54.23 -24.10
C ASP A 180 -17.38 54.06 -22.91
N ASP A 181 -16.78 52.87 -22.74
CA ASP A 181 -15.79 52.61 -21.68
C ASP A 181 -14.39 53.18 -21.98
N LEU A 182 -14.07 53.48 -23.24
CA LEU A 182 -12.76 54.04 -23.63
C LEU A 182 -12.72 55.58 -23.64
N VAL A 183 -13.87 56.25 -23.68
CA VAL A 183 -13.93 57.74 -23.68
C VAL A 183 -13.93 58.31 -22.25
N SER A 184 -14.29 57.52 -21.23
CA SER A 184 -14.26 57.99 -19.83
C SER A 184 -12.85 58.08 -19.21
N SER A 185 -11.81 57.59 -19.88
CA SER A 185 -10.44 57.57 -19.33
C SER A 185 -9.53 58.75 -19.78
N THR A 186 -10.02 59.70 -20.58
CA THR A 186 -9.21 60.84 -21.06
C THR A 186 -9.60 62.20 -20.50
N HIS A 187 -10.51 62.27 -19.51
CA HIS A 187 -10.97 63.54 -18.94
C HIS A 187 -10.58 63.78 -17.46
N PHE A 188 -9.52 63.12 -16.98
CA PHE A 188 -8.87 63.42 -15.70
C PHE A 188 -7.36 63.59 -15.89
N ILE A 189 -6.93 64.75 -16.42
CA ILE A 189 -5.64 65.39 -16.14
C ILE A 189 -5.91 66.87 -15.92
#